data_AF-A0A9W8B6F4-F1
#
_entry.id   AF-A0A9W8B6F4-F1
#
_cell.length_a   1.000
_cell.length_b   1.000
_cell.length_c   1.000
_cell.angle_alpha   90.00
_cell.angle_beta   90.00
_cell.angle_gamma   90.00
#
_symmetry.space_group_name_H-M   'P 1'
#
loop_
_entity.id
_entity.type
_entity.pdbx_description
1 polymer ?
#
loop_
_entity_poly.entity_id
_entity_poly.type
_entity_poly.pdbx_seq_one_letter_code
_entity_poly.pdbx_strand_id
1 'polypeptide(L)'
;AESKYENAINRLAIVDAIQRNRVVTLQSNTLNIVKDRNAALPPKRFLAHDYTGLSDVFAKSSRRGSGVRIGVIDSGLDYRHPAFGSCYKTEGCRIKYGDDFVGDDFDDLLPPRPDDDPLDTSGIIAGDHGEFQGVAPQAELGIYRVTGCKDVLYDRFIIDAVTKALEDNMDIINISMGNNQGFWWSTLNLFAKRLGSRNKMIMAAMGNLGKEYMYTVYSPAISEYTIAVGAYELPYYYGFPLVCHFPSGNFTIKQSTAQLGVPDLTLKPTEVVLVTDSANTYTGCAPFSQDLTGKVVLVVR
;
A
#
# COMPACT_ATOMS: atom_id res chain seq x y z
N ALA A 1 3.22 3.14 -16.67
CA ALA A 1 3.60 4.55 -16.98
C ALA A 1 5.06 4.85 -16.61
N GLU A 2 5.59 4.32 -15.51
CA GLU A 2 6.95 4.62 -15.02
C GLU A 2 8.10 4.22 -15.96
N SER A 3 7.98 3.09 -16.66
CA SER A 3 9.04 2.61 -17.56
C SER A 3 9.29 3.50 -18.78
N LYS A 4 8.32 4.31 -19.21
CA LYS A 4 8.50 5.19 -20.38
C LYS A 4 9.38 6.42 -20.07
N TYR A 5 9.43 6.86 -18.81
CA TYR A 5 10.14 8.08 -18.41
C TYR A 5 11.55 7.82 -17.89
N GLU A 6 11.79 6.70 -17.20
CA GLU A 6 13.16 6.23 -16.93
C GLU A 6 13.93 6.01 -18.23
N ASN A 7 13.26 5.46 -19.25
CA ASN A 7 13.81 5.31 -20.58
C ASN A 7 14.11 6.65 -21.28
N ALA A 8 13.47 7.76 -20.91
CA ALA A 8 13.75 9.07 -21.48
C ALA A 8 14.96 9.74 -20.80
N ILE A 9 15.07 9.63 -19.47
CA ILE A 9 16.18 10.21 -18.70
C ILE A 9 17.47 9.38 -18.87
N ASN A 10 17.37 8.05 -18.93
CA ASN A 10 18.50 7.15 -19.24
C ASN A 10 19.11 7.37 -20.64
N ARG A 11 18.40 8.07 -21.55
CA ARG A 11 18.90 8.43 -22.88
C ARG A 11 19.70 9.74 -22.89
N LEU A 12 19.73 10.49 -21.79
CA LEU A 12 20.60 11.64 -21.65
C LEU A 12 22.00 11.13 -21.30
N ALA A 13 22.95 11.27 -22.23
CA ALA A 13 24.34 10.79 -22.09
C ALA A 13 25.14 11.41 -20.91
N ILE A 14 24.50 12.28 -20.14
CA ILE A 14 25.05 13.10 -19.05
C ILE A 14 24.59 12.60 -17.66
N VAL A 15 23.69 11.62 -17.60
CA VAL A 15 23.12 11.12 -16.34
C VAL A 15 23.81 9.81 -15.96
N ASP A 16 24.69 9.87 -14.97
CA ASP A 16 25.52 8.74 -14.51
C ASP A 16 24.73 7.77 -13.60
N ALA A 17 23.74 8.28 -12.85
CA ALA A 17 22.83 7.47 -12.03
C ALA A 17 21.54 8.24 -11.67
N ILE A 18 20.43 7.51 -11.51
CA ILE A 18 19.16 8.02 -10.93
C ILE A 18 18.97 7.34 -9.58
N GLN A 19 18.88 8.11 -8.50
CA GLN A 19 18.70 7.60 -7.13
C GLN A 19 17.44 8.15 -6.49
N ARG A 20 16.76 7.31 -5.70
CA ARG A 20 15.47 7.63 -5.10
C ARG A 20 15.46 7.58 -3.55
N ASN A 21 16.34 8.25 -2.78
CA ASN A 21 16.12 8.37 -1.31
C ASN A 21 16.92 9.44 -0.52
N ARG A 22 16.65 9.52 0.81
CA ARG A 22 16.53 10.73 1.68
C ARG A 22 17.66 11.18 2.63
N VAL A 23 17.50 12.47 2.95
CA VAL A 23 18.21 13.47 3.79
C VAL A 23 19.57 13.82 3.23
N VAL A 24 19.78 15.10 2.95
CA VAL A 24 21.06 15.65 2.47
C VAL A 24 21.36 16.86 3.33
N THR A 25 22.33 16.72 4.22
CA THR A 25 22.89 17.84 4.98
C THR A 25 24.09 18.37 4.20
N LEU A 26 23.95 19.56 3.63
CA LEU A 26 25.07 20.24 3.00
C LEU A 26 25.83 21.01 4.08
N GLN A 27 27.01 20.52 4.42
CA GLN A 27 28.03 21.32 5.08
C GLN A 27 29.17 21.46 4.09
N SER A 28 29.43 22.68 3.62
CA SER A 28 30.60 23.06 2.80
C SER A 28 31.07 21.97 1.82
N ASN A 29 30.62 22.04 0.56
CA ASN A 29 31.02 21.15 -0.54
C ASN A 29 30.86 19.63 -0.30
N THR A 30 30.20 19.20 0.77
CA THR A 30 30.06 17.79 1.15
C THR A 30 28.58 17.45 1.34
N LEU A 31 28.13 16.37 0.69
CA LEU A 31 26.77 15.86 0.77
C LEU A 31 26.71 14.77 1.86
N ASN A 32 26.24 15.12 3.06
CA ASN A 32 26.05 14.12 4.12
C ASN A 32 24.62 13.59 4.08
N ILE A 33 24.46 12.32 3.70
CA ILE A 33 23.15 11.67 3.73
C ILE A 33 22.85 11.19 5.16
N VAL A 34 22.06 11.96 5.92
CA VAL A 34 21.75 11.61 7.33
C VAL A 34 20.43 10.88 7.42
N LYS A 35 20.46 9.56 7.59
CA LYS A 35 19.24 8.79 7.87
C LYS A 35 18.63 9.24 9.20
N ASP A 36 17.65 10.15 9.15
CA ASP A 36 16.84 10.43 10.33
C ASP A 36 15.80 9.31 10.48
N ARG A 37 16.28 8.16 10.99
CA ARG A 37 15.45 7.02 11.38
C ARG A 37 14.88 7.18 12.79
N ASN A 38 15.31 8.21 13.52
CA ASN A 38 15.06 8.34 14.96
C ASN A 38 14.21 9.57 15.33
N ALA A 39 13.80 10.40 14.38
CA ALA A 39 12.71 11.32 14.61
C ALA A 39 11.44 10.52 14.94
N ALA A 40 11.20 10.34 16.24
CA ALA A 40 9.89 10.04 16.79
C ALA A 40 8.99 11.21 16.38
N LEU A 41 8.42 11.12 15.18
CA LEU A 41 7.42 12.08 14.73
C LEU A 41 6.25 11.95 15.71
N PRO A 42 5.69 13.07 16.20
CA PRO A 42 4.51 12.99 17.02
C PRO A 42 3.45 12.20 16.24
N PRO A 43 2.66 11.37 16.94
CA PRO A 43 1.59 10.62 16.30
C PRO A 43 0.74 11.56 15.46
N LYS A 44 0.57 11.19 14.18
CA LYS A 44 -0.13 12.04 13.23
C LYS A 44 -1.58 11.56 13.09
N ARG A 45 -2.52 12.49 13.19
CA ARG A 45 -3.97 12.25 13.07
C ARG A 45 -4.31 11.47 11.80
N PHE A 46 -5.08 10.40 11.89
CA PHE A 46 -5.38 9.60 10.70
C PHE A 46 -6.28 10.35 9.72
N LEU A 47 -5.69 11.02 8.71
CA LEU A 47 -6.40 11.89 7.78
C LEU A 47 -7.58 11.18 7.10
N ALA A 48 -7.41 9.90 6.76
CA ALA A 48 -8.47 9.11 6.14
C ALA A 48 -9.72 9.01 7.04
N HIS A 49 -9.61 9.03 8.37
CA HIS A 49 -10.78 9.04 9.25
C HIS A 49 -11.57 10.34 9.15
N ASP A 50 -10.90 11.48 8.96
CA ASP A 50 -11.58 12.76 8.80
C ASP A 50 -12.28 12.83 7.43
N TYR A 51 -11.59 12.42 6.37
CA TYR A 51 -12.14 12.44 5.01
C TYR A 51 -13.29 11.46 4.80
N THR A 52 -13.33 10.37 5.55
CA THR A 52 -14.42 9.37 5.50
C THR A 52 -15.53 9.64 6.52
N GLY A 53 -15.35 10.63 7.42
CA GLY A 53 -16.28 10.91 8.52
C GLY A 53 -16.22 9.90 9.68
N LEU A 54 -15.26 8.98 9.69
CA LEU A 54 -15.08 8.00 10.77
C LEU A 54 -14.69 8.68 12.09
N SER A 55 -13.95 9.79 12.06
CA SER A 55 -13.64 10.59 13.25
C SER A 55 -14.91 11.05 13.98
N ASP A 56 -15.94 11.45 13.22
CA ASP A 56 -17.24 11.84 13.75
C ASP A 56 -17.99 10.66 14.37
N VAL A 57 -17.95 9.48 13.72
CA VAL A 57 -18.55 8.25 14.26
C VAL A 57 -17.87 7.86 15.58
N PHE A 58 -16.55 7.98 15.65
CA PHE A 58 -15.79 7.68 16.85
C PHE A 58 -16.05 8.67 17.98
N ALA A 59 -16.24 9.96 17.66
CA ALA A 59 -16.57 10.99 18.64
C ALA A 59 -18.02 10.87 19.17
N LYS A 60 -18.96 10.44 18.31
CA LYS A 60 -20.40 10.40 18.63
C LYS A 60 -20.90 9.04 19.10
N SER A 61 -20.06 8.00 19.06
CA SER A 61 -20.47 6.64 19.44
C SER A 61 -19.32 5.80 19.99
N SER A 62 -19.67 4.77 20.74
CA SER A 62 -18.74 3.71 21.19
C SER A 62 -18.53 2.60 20.16
N ARG A 63 -19.07 2.73 18.94
CA ARG A 63 -18.97 1.68 17.92
C ARG A 63 -17.53 1.56 17.42
N ARG A 64 -16.93 0.40 17.63
CA ARG A 64 -15.55 0.08 17.23
C ARG A 64 -15.43 -1.30 16.57
N GLY A 65 -16.56 -1.92 16.20
CA GLY A 65 -16.59 -3.25 15.57
C GLY A 65 -16.69 -4.43 16.56
N SER A 66 -16.86 -4.18 17.86
CA SER A 66 -17.09 -5.25 18.84
C SER A 66 -18.29 -6.12 18.46
N GLY A 67 -18.12 -7.43 18.51
CA GLY A 67 -19.14 -8.42 18.13
C GLY A 67 -19.27 -8.65 16.62
N VAL A 68 -18.45 -8.00 15.79
CA VAL A 68 -18.40 -8.21 14.34
C VAL A 68 -17.17 -9.02 13.97
N ARG A 69 -17.36 -10.01 13.08
CA ARG A 69 -16.31 -10.83 12.48
C ARG A 69 -16.02 -10.40 11.05
N ILE A 70 -14.76 -10.10 10.77
CA ILE A 70 -14.29 -9.65 9.45
C ILE A 70 -13.27 -10.64 8.91
N GLY A 71 -13.62 -11.29 7.80
CA GLY A 71 -12.71 -12.10 7.00
C GLY A 71 -11.94 -11.22 6.02
N VAL A 72 -10.62 -11.36 6.00
CA VAL A 72 -9.72 -10.60 5.12
C VAL A 72 -9.02 -11.60 4.20
N ILE A 73 -9.30 -11.49 2.91
CA ILE A 73 -8.70 -12.31 1.85
C ILE A 73 -7.64 -11.47 1.13
N ASP A 74 -6.37 -11.79 1.36
CA ASP A 74 -5.22 -10.96 0.97
C ASP A 74 -3.93 -11.81 0.81
N SER A 75 -2.76 -11.19 0.77
CA SER A 75 -1.46 -11.87 0.77
C SER A 75 -1.04 -12.41 2.15
N GLY A 76 -1.75 -12.04 3.22
CA GLY A 76 -1.49 -12.44 4.61
C GLY A 76 -1.38 -11.24 5.56
N LEU A 77 -1.14 -11.46 6.86
CA LEU A 77 -1.09 -10.40 7.88
C LEU A 77 -0.02 -10.66 8.95
N ASP A 78 0.75 -9.64 9.32
CA ASP A 78 1.78 -9.75 10.35
C ASP A 78 1.11 -9.57 11.71
N TYR A 79 0.49 -10.65 12.18
CA TYR A 79 -0.18 -10.68 13.47
C TYR A 79 0.77 -10.48 14.65
N ARG A 80 2.10 -10.58 14.44
CA ARG A 80 3.12 -10.28 15.44
C ARG A 80 3.26 -8.78 15.66
N HIS A 81 2.79 -7.96 14.72
CA HIS A 81 2.82 -6.52 14.85
C HIS A 81 1.93 -6.06 16.03
N PRO A 82 2.40 -5.12 16.88
CA PRO A 82 1.64 -4.66 18.05
C PRO A 82 0.24 -4.13 17.74
N ALA A 83 0.04 -3.57 16.54
CA ALA A 83 -1.28 -3.14 16.05
C ALA A 83 -2.32 -4.25 15.92
N PHE A 84 -1.90 -5.51 15.93
CA PHE A 84 -2.79 -6.66 15.87
C PHE A 84 -2.76 -7.49 17.16
N GLY A 85 -2.14 -6.96 18.23
CA GLY A 85 -2.06 -7.59 19.53
C GLY A 85 -0.90 -8.56 19.70
N SER A 86 -0.01 -8.70 18.71
CA SER A 86 1.16 -9.58 18.75
C SER A 86 0.83 -11.04 19.07
N CYS A 87 -0.32 -11.52 18.60
CA CYS A 87 -0.81 -12.86 18.92
C CYS A 87 -1.76 -13.40 17.84
N TYR A 88 -1.89 -14.72 17.76
CA TYR A 88 -2.67 -15.40 16.72
C TYR A 88 -3.28 -16.68 17.25
N LYS A 89 -4.60 -16.88 17.03
CA LYS A 89 -5.36 -18.09 17.41
C LYS A 89 -5.21 -18.52 18.89
N THR A 90 -4.73 -17.66 19.78
CA THR A 90 -4.71 -17.90 21.23
C THR A 90 -5.83 -17.15 21.95
N GLU A 91 -6.11 -17.55 23.20
CA GLU A 91 -7.10 -16.87 24.03
C GLU A 91 -6.78 -15.37 24.16
N GLY A 92 -7.79 -14.52 24.01
CA GLY A 92 -7.65 -13.06 24.05
C GLY A 92 -7.20 -12.40 22.75
N CYS A 93 -6.84 -13.15 21.70
CA CYS A 93 -6.48 -12.56 20.41
C CYS A 93 -7.67 -12.05 19.63
N ARG A 94 -7.44 -10.95 18.89
CA ARG A 94 -8.39 -10.43 17.92
C ARG A 94 -8.40 -11.23 16.63
N ILE A 95 -7.23 -11.73 16.21
CA ILE A 95 -7.10 -12.62 15.06
C ILE A 95 -7.34 -14.04 15.56
N LYS A 96 -8.56 -14.52 15.32
CA LYS A 96 -9.06 -15.81 15.84
C LYS A 96 -9.10 -16.90 14.78
N TYR A 97 -9.01 -16.53 13.51
CA TYR A 97 -9.13 -17.43 12.38
C TYR A 97 -8.10 -17.07 11.32
N GLY A 98 -7.88 -17.99 10.39
CA GLY A 98 -7.06 -17.75 9.22
C GLY A 98 -6.32 -18.99 8.77
N ASP A 99 -5.95 -19.03 7.50
CA ASP A 99 -5.29 -20.16 6.85
C ASP A 99 -4.50 -19.62 5.64
N ASP A 100 -3.42 -20.29 5.28
CA ASP A 100 -2.70 -20.09 4.03
C ASP A 100 -3.14 -21.15 3.01
N PHE A 101 -3.70 -20.72 1.89
CA PHE A 101 -4.19 -21.60 0.83
C PHE A 101 -3.15 -21.94 -0.23
N VAL A 102 -1.98 -21.31 -0.20
CA VAL A 102 -0.96 -21.42 -1.25
C VAL A 102 0.43 -21.78 -0.71
N GLY A 103 0.76 -21.35 0.49
CA GLY A 103 2.07 -21.51 1.14
C GLY A 103 3.03 -20.35 0.84
N ASP A 104 4.00 -20.17 1.74
CA ASP A 104 4.99 -19.08 1.73
C ASP A 104 5.74 -18.89 0.40
N ASP A 105 6.20 -20.00 -0.18
CA ASP A 105 7.05 -20.05 -1.37
C ASP A 105 6.25 -20.15 -2.69
N PHE A 106 4.93 -19.88 -2.67
CA PHE A 106 4.10 -20.04 -3.87
C PHE A 106 4.48 -19.06 -4.99
N ASP A 107 4.91 -19.61 -6.12
CA ASP A 107 5.40 -18.86 -7.29
C ASP A 107 4.89 -19.40 -8.64
N ASP A 108 3.85 -20.24 -8.63
CA ASP A 108 3.28 -20.97 -9.77
C ASP A 108 4.14 -22.11 -10.35
N LEU A 109 5.43 -22.18 -10.00
CA LEU A 109 6.33 -23.23 -10.48
C LEU A 109 6.29 -24.45 -9.56
N LEU A 110 5.89 -24.27 -8.31
CA LEU A 110 5.72 -25.31 -7.31
C LEU A 110 4.23 -25.57 -7.01
N PRO A 111 3.85 -26.81 -6.70
CA PRO A 111 2.53 -27.10 -6.15
C PRO A 111 2.28 -26.27 -4.88
N PRO A 112 1.05 -25.78 -4.66
CA PRO A 112 0.72 -25.06 -3.44
C PRO A 112 0.94 -25.94 -2.21
N ARG A 113 1.36 -25.33 -1.10
CA ARG A 113 1.57 -25.98 0.20
C ARG A 113 0.75 -25.25 1.26
N PRO A 114 -0.57 -25.48 1.31
CA PRO A 114 -1.43 -24.85 2.30
C PRO A 114 -1.02 -25.22 3.73
N ASP A 115 -1.16 -24.27 4.64
CA ASP A 115 -0.97 -24.46 6.07
C ASP A 115 -1.88 -23.50 6.87
N ASP A 116 -1.70 -23.47 8.19
CA ASP A 116 -2.55 -22.70 9.10
C ASP A 116 -1.95 -21.33 9.50
N ASP A 117 -0.88 -20.87 8.84
CA ASP A 117 -0.14 -19.65 9.15
C ASP A 117 -0.25 -18.57 8.03
N PRO A 118 -1.15 -17.58 8.18
CA PRO A 118 -1.37 -16.56 7.15
C PRO A 118 -0.39 -15.36 7.28
N LEU A 119 0.80 -15.55 7.85
CA LEU A 119 1.75 -14.47 8.13
C LEU A 119 2.29 -13.78 6.86
N ASP A 120 2.02 -12.48 6.69
CA ASP A 120 2.63 -11.62 5.65
C ASP A 120 2.50 -10.12 5.98
N THR A 121 3.05 -9.21 5.19
CA THR A 121 3.19 -7.78 5.52
C THR A 121 2.00 -6.87 5.14
N SER A 122 0.79 -7.40 4.91
CA SER A 122 -0.40 -6.54 4.65
C SER A 122 -0.96 -5.95 5.96
N GLY A 123 -1.67 -4.81 5.91
CA GLY A 123 -2.29 -4.24 7.11
C GLY A 123 -3.03 -2.93 6.89
N ILE A 124 -4.36 -2.97 6.76
CA ILE A 124 -5.18 -1.75 6.68
C ILE A 124 -6.41 -1.78 7.61
N ILE A 125 -7.17 -2.87 7.66
CA ILE A 125 -8.57 -2.81 8.13
C ILE A 125 -8.72 -2.50 9.64
N ALA A 126 -7.87 -3.08 10.47
CA ALA A 126 -8.17 -3.18 11.90
C ALA A 126 -6.97 -3.01 12.84
N GLY A 127 -5.84 -2.47 12.35
CA GLY A 127 -4.70 -2.21 13.22
C GLY A 127 -5.04 -1.20 14.32
N ASP A 128 -4.52 -1.40 15.53
CA ASP A 128 -4.79 -0.57 16.71
C ASP A 128 -3.52 -0.47 17.55
N HIS A 129 -2.69 0.54 17.30
CA HIS A 129 -1.46 0.78 18.06
C HIS A 129 -1.10 2.25 18.15
N GLY A 130 -0.85 2.72 19.38
CA GLY A 130 -0.59 4.12 19.65
C GLY A 130 -1.78 4.97 19.22
N GLU A 131 -1.57 5.82 18.22
CA GLU A 131 -2.59 6.73 17.68
C GLU A 131 -3.08 6.30 16.29
N PHE A 132 -2.56 5.17 15.80
CA PHE A 132 -3.11 4.48 14.65
C PHE A 132 -4.25 3.58 15.13
N GLN A 133 -5.45 3.87 14.66
CA GLN A 133 -6.62 3.05 14.87
C GLN A 133 -7.27 2.82 13.51
N GLY A 134 -7.60 1.58 13.18
CA GLY A 134 -8.33 1.23 11.96
C GLY A 134 -9.83 1.54 12.08
N VAL A 135 -10.59 1.10 11.08
CA VAL A 135 -12.05 1.34 11.03
C VAL A 135 -12.79 0.54 12.10
N ALA A 136 -12.37 -0.70 12.33
CA ALA A 136 -13.00 -1.63 13.26
C ALA A 136 -11.97 -2.27 14.22
N PRO A 137 -11.38 -1.49 15.14
CA PRO A 137 -10.29 -1.93 16.02
C PRO A 137 -10.73 -2.91 17.12
N GLN A 138 -12.02 -3.19 17.28
CA GLN A 138 -12.54 -4.19 18.22
C GLN A 138 -13.19 -5.39 17.51
N ALA A 139 -13.08 -5.47 16.18
CA ALA A 139 -13.56 -6.63 15.43
C ALA A 139 -12.69 -7.87 15.68
N GLU A 140 -13.34 -9.02 15.63
CA GLU A 140 -12.68 -10.31 15.48
C GLU A 140 -12.28 -10.49 14.01
N LEU A 141 -11.08 -11.01 13.75
CA LEU A 141 -10.52 -11.12 12.40
C LEU A 141 -10.26 -12.58 12.03
N GLY A 142 -10.54 -12.89 10.77
CA GLY A 142 -10.04 -14.07 10.08
C GLY A 142 -9.15 -13.65 8.90
N ILE A 143 -7.93 -14.19 8.81
CA ILE A 143 -6.97 -13.82 7.76
C ILE A 143 -6.74 -15.00 6.82
N TYR A 144 -7.15 -14.86 5.56
CA TYR A 144 -7.10 -15.94 4.59
C TYR A 144 -6.14 -15.55 3.46
N ARG A 145 -4.98 -16.18 3.45
CA ARG A 145 -3.91 -15.89 2.49
C ARG A 145 -4.10 -16.67 1.21
N VAL A 146 -4.10 -15.97 0.07
CA VAL A 146 -4.41 -16.56 -1.26
C VAL A 146 -3.33 -16.33 -2.31
N THR A 147 -2.22 -15.70 -1.93
CA THR A 147 -1.05 -15.47 -2.79
C THR A 147 0.25 -15.53 -1.98
N GLY A 148 1.32 -15.96 -2.65
CA GLY A 148 2.69 -15.95 -2.14
C GLY A 148 3.47 -14.73 -2.62
N CYS A 149 4.80 -14.79 -2.52
CA CYS A 149 5.73 -13.67 -2.77
C CYS A 149 5.75 -13.12 -4.22
N LYS A 150 5.10 -13.78 -5.17
CA LYS A 150 5.09 -13.40 -6.60
C LYS A 150 3.77 -12.81 -7.07
N ASP A 151 2.84 -12.52 -6.15
CA ASP A 151 1.51 -11.98 -6.47
C ASP A 151 0.73 -12.85 -7.47
N VAL A 152 0.99 -14.17 -7.48
CA VAL A 152 0.28 -15.13 -8.31
C VAL A 152 -1.05 -15.47 -7.64
N LEU A 153 -2.14 -15.24 -8.36
CA LEU A 153 -3.49 -15.37 -7.83
C LEU A 153 -4.37 -16.22 -8.74
N TYR A 154 -5.04 -17.21 -8.15
CA TYR A 154 -6.01 -18.06 -8.83
C TYR A 154 -7.39 -17.97 -8.18
N ASP A 155 -8.44 -17.92 -9.00
CA ASP A 155 -9.84 -17.87 -8.55
C ASP A 155 -10.16 -18.97 -7.53
N ARG A 156 -9.60 -20.17 -7.68
CA ARG A 156 -9.83 -21.29 -6.76
C ARG A 156 -9.44 -20.94 -5.31
N PHE A 157 -8.31 -20.26 -5.10
CA PHE A 157 -7.83 -19.95 -3.75
C PHE A 157 -8.71 -18.88 -3.09
N ILE A 158 -9.22 -17.93 -3.88
CA ILE A 158 -10.23 -16.98 -3.39
C ILE A 158 -11.53 -17.72 -3.04
N ILE A 159 -11.99 -18.66 -3.86
CA ILE A 159 -13.20 -19.44 -3.58
C ILE A 159 -13.05 -20.28 -2.31
N ASP A 160 -11.90 -20.94 -2.13
CA ASP A 160 -11.60 -21.73 -0.93
C ASP A 160 -11.53 -20.83 0.32
N ALA A 161 -10.84 -19.69 0.24
CA ALA A 161 -10.75 -18.70 1.31
C ALA A 161 -12.12 -18.12 1.70
N VAL A 162 -12.95 -17.77 0.73
CA VAL A 162 -14.33 -17.30 1.01
C VAL A 162 -15.16 -18.42 1.64
N THR A 163 -15.03 -19.66 1.15
CA THR A 163 -15.73 -20.81 1.73
C THR A 163 -15.34 -21.00 3.18
N LYS A 164 -14.05 -20.95 3.48
CA LYS A 164 -13.53 -21.02 4.85
C LYS A 164 -14.01 -19.85 5.73
N ALA A 165 -14.01 -18.63 5.20
CA ALA A 165 -14.56 -17.46 5.90
C ALA A 165 -16.05 -17.64 6.27
N LEU A 166 -16.83 -18.33 5.43
CA LEU A 166 -18.23 -18.64 5.73
C LEU A 166 -18.35 -19.71 6.83
N GLU A 167 -17.51 -20.74 6.80
CA GLU A 167 -17.43 -21.77 7.85
C GLU A 167 -17.04 -21.18 9.20
N ASP A 168 -16.12 -20.22 9.20
CA ASP A 168 -15.70 -19.47 10.40
C ASP A 168 -16.75 -18.41 10.84
N ASN A 169 -17.88 -18.34 10.14
CA ASN A 169 -19.00 -17.43 10.39
C ASN A 169 -18.60 -15.96 10.36
N MET A 170 -17.82 -15.54 9.36
CA MET A 170 -17.54 -14.12 9.12
C MET A 170 -18.83 -13.37 8.73
N ASP A 171 -18.99 -12.17 9.28
CA ASP A 171 -20.11 -11.27 8.97
C ASP A 171 -19.84 -10.48 7.69
N ILE A 172 -18.58 -10.03 7.55
CA ILE A 172 -18.08 -9.23 6.43
C ILE A 172 -16.88 -9.96 5.83
N ILE A 173 -16.82 -10.03 4.50
CA ILE A 173 -15.68 -10.59 3.77
C ILE A 173 -15.09 -9.48 2.90
N ASN A 174 -13.88 -9.04 3.23
CA ASN A 174 -13.08 -8.12 2.44
C ASN A 174 -12.12 -8.90 1.54
N ILE A 175 -12.14 -8.59 0.24
CA ILE A 175 -11.29 -9.22 -0.77
C ILE A 175 -10.46 -8.14 -1.46
N SER A 176 -9.19 -8.00 -1.06
CA SER A 176 -8.26 -7.03 -1.66
C SER A 176 -7.62 -7.55 -2.96
N MET A 177 -7.90 -8.79 -3.30
CA MET A 177 -7.35 -9.52 -4.43
C MET A 177 -8.43 -9.79 -5.47
N GLY A 178 -8.05 -9.82 -6.74
CA GLY A 178 -8.97 -10.13 -7.83
C GLY A 178 -8.25 -10.20 -9.15
N ASN A 179 -8.93 -10.80 -10.12
CA ASN A 179 -8.41 -10.93 -11.48
C ASN A 179 -9.12 -9.93 -12.40
N ASN A 180 -8.40 -9.44 -13.42
CA ASN A 180 -8.94 -8.58 -14.48
C ASN A 180 -9.91 -9.36 -15.38
N GLN A 181 -11.06 -9.72 -14.84
CA GLN A 181 -12.12 -10.50 -15.47
C GLN A 181 -13.48 -9.85 -15.16
N GLY A 182 -13.61 -8.57 -15.52
CA GLY A 182 -14.80 -7.74 -15.27
C GLY A 182 -16.05 -8.11 -16.06
N PHE A 183 -16.30 -9.41 -16.25
CA PHE A 183 -17.44 -9.93 -16.98
C PHE A 183 -18.40 -10.64 -16.03
N TRP A 184 -19.70 -10.50 -16.31
CA TRP A 184 -20.78 -11.07 -15.48
C TRP A 184 -20.78 -12.60 -15.42
N TRP A 185 -20.11 -13.27 -16.36
CA TRP A 185 -19.96 -14.74 -16.39
C TRP A 185 -18.67 -15.24 -15.73
N SER A 186 -17.81 -14.37 -15.20
CA SER A 186 -16.60 -14.83 -14.51
C SER A 186 -16.95 -15.66 -13.27
N THR A 187 -16.11 -16.66 -12.98
CA THR A 187 -16.37 -17.64 -11.91
C THR A 187 -16.54 -16.96 -10.56
N LEU A 188 -15.62 -16.06 -10.19
CA LEU A 188 -15.69 -15.30 -8.94
C LEU A 188 -16.93 -14.40 -8.85
N ASN A 189 -17.39 -13.84 -9.97
CA ASN A 189 -18.60 -13.03 -10.00
C ASN A 189 -19.85 -13.86 -9.70
N LEU A 190 -20.00 -15.00 -10.39
CA LEU A 190 -21.13 -15.91 -10.16
C LEU A 190 -21.13 -16.46 -8.74
N PHE A 191 -19.95 -16.73 -8.19
CA PHE A 191 -19.78 -17.18 -6.82
C PHE A 191 -20.18 -16.08 -5.82
N ALA A 192 -19.64 -14.87 -5.95
CA ALA A 192 -19.99 -13.74 -5.08
C ALA A 192 -21.48 -13.37 -5.16
N LYS A 193 -22.08 -13.41 -6.36
CA LYS A 193 -23.53 -13.21 -6.56
C LYS A 193 -24.36 -14.22 -5.75
N ARG A 194 -23.99 -15.50 -5.78
CA ARG A 194 -24.69 -16.53 -4.98
C ARG A 194 -24.59 -16.26 -3.48
N LEU A 195 -23.43 -15.85 -3.00
CA LEU A 195 -23.21 -15.59 -1.57
C LEU A 195 -23.91 -14.33 -1.09
N GLY A 196 -23.80 -13.23 -1.82
CA GLY A 196 -24.46 -11.98 -1.43
C GLY A 196 -25.98 -12.09 -1.48
N SER A 197 -26.55 -12.93 -2.35
CA SER A 197 -27.99 -13.26 -2.34
C SER A 197 -28.46 -13.96 -1.04
N ARG A 198 -27.52 -14.45 -0.21
CA ARG A 198 -27.76 -15.06 1.10
C ARG A 198 -27.38 -14.14 2.27
N ASN A 199 -27.47 -12.83 2.08
CA ASN A 199 -27.17 -11.81 3.09
C ASN A 199 -25.75 -11.85 3.65
N LYS A 200 -24.77 -12.29 2.86
CA LYS A 200 -23.34 -12.17 3.20
C LYS A 200 -22.77 -10.89 2.60
N MET A 201 -22.18 -10.04 3.45
CA MET A 201 -21.60 -8.78 3.00
C MET A 201 -20.20 -9.03 2.41
N ILE A 202 -20.06 -8.81 1.11
CA ILE A 202 -18.79 -8.97 0.40
C ILE A 202 -18.34 -7.59 -0.09
N MET A 203 -17.10 -7.24 0.19
CA MET A 203 -16.44 -6.04 -0.29
C MET A 203 -15.23 -6.46 -1.12
N ALA A 204 -15.02 -5.85 -2.28
CA ALA A 204 -13.88 -6.17 -3.13
C ALA A 204 -13.29 -4.94 -3.82
N ALA A 205 -11.97 -4.91 -3.95
CA ALA A 205 -11.27 -3.83 -4.65
C ALA A 205 -11.58 -3.86 -6.15
N MET A 206 -11.84 -2.69 -6.76
CA MET A 206 -12.15 -2.60 -8.20
C MET A 206 -10.98 -2.91 -9.13
N GLY A 207 -9.76 -2.98 -8.61
CA GLY A 207 -8.53 -3.21 -9.37
C GLY A 207 -7.81 -1.91 -9.80
N ASN A 208 -6.56 -2.06 -10.23
CA ASN A 208 -5.64 -0.94 -10.48
C ASN A 208 -5.39 -0.66 -11.98
N LEU A 209 -6.23 -1.19 -12.86
CA LEU A 209 -6.07 -1.11 -14.32
C LEU A 209 -6.87 0.03 -14.98
N GLY A 210 -7.36 1.00 -14.20
CA GLY A 210 -8.22 2.08 -14.69
C GLY A 210 -7.62 3.00 -15.77
N LYS A 211 -6.31 2.88 -16.05
CA LYS A 211 -5.62 3.62 -17.13
C LYS A 211 -5.46 2.81 -18.42
N GLU A 212 -5.78 1.51 -18.41
CA GLU A 212 -5.53 0.65 -19.56
C GLU A 212 -6.68 0.72 -20.57
N TYR A 213 -7.87 0.26 -20.18
CA TYR A 213 -9.03 0.15 -21.07
C TYR A 213 -10.34 0.34 -20.30
N MET A 214 -11.46 0.46 -21.03
CA MET A 214 -12.78 0.30 -20.42
C MET A 214 -12.98 -1.16 -19.98
N TYR A 215 -13.86 -1.40 -19.00
CA TYR A 215 -14.24 -2.74 -18.52
C TYR A 215 -13.15 -3.53 -17.77
N THR A 216 -12.17 -2.85 -17.16
CA THR A 216 -11.08 -3.48 -16.39
C THR A 216 -11.40 -3.66 -14.90
N VAL A 217 -12.69 -3.68 -14.53
CA VAL A 217 -13.10 -3.91 -13.14
C VAL A 217 -12.76 -5.35 -12.77
N TYR A 218 -12.18 -5.57 -11.60
CA TYR A 218 -11.82 -6.92 -11.17
C TYR A 218 -13.05 -7.75 -10.78
N SER A 219 -12.95 -9.07 -10.95
CA SER A 219 -13.86 -10.01 -10.31
C SER A 219 -13.30 -10.36 -8.92
N PRO A 220 -14.10 -10.35 -7.83
CA PRO A 220 -15.57 -10.28 -7.80
C PRO A 220 -16.19 -8.88 -7.63
N ALA A 221 -15.41 -7.79 -7.70
CA ALA A 221 -15.94 -6.42 -7.50
C ALA A 221 -17.04 -6.02 -8.50
N ILE A 222 -17.07 -6.63 -9.69
CA ILE A 222 -18.13 -6.41 -10.69
C ILE A 222 -19.50 -7.02 -10.33
N SER A 223 -19.58 -7.82 -9.26
CA SER A 223 -20.82 -8.48 -8.83
C SER A 223 -21.85 -7.49 -8.30
N GLU A 224 -23.11 -7.67 -8.71
CA GLU A 224 -24.25 -6.87 -8.25
C GLU A 224 -24.51 -6.99 -6.73
N TYR A 225 -23.96 -8.02 -6.08
CA TYR A 225 -24.06 -8.22 -4.64
C TYR A 225 -22.75 -7.93 -3.89
N THR A 226 -21.76 -7.37 -4.56
CA THR A 226 -20.48 -6.99 -3.95
C THR A 226 -20.39 -5.47 -3.86
N ILE A 227 -19.93 -4.98 -2.70
CA ILE A 227 -19.57 -3.57 -2.55
C ILE A 227 -18.22 -3.36 -3.24
N ALA A 228 -18.26 -2.77 -4.43
CA ALA A 228 -17.08 -2.42 -5.21
C ALA A 228 -16.38 -1.21 -4.59
N VAL A 229 -15.10 -1.36 -4.22
CA VAL A 229 -14.32 -0.32 -3.54
C VAL A 229 -13.27 0.26 -4.49
N GLY A 230 -13.40 1.56 -4.77
CA GLY A 230 -12.39 2.34 -5.49
C GLY A 230 -11.40 3.02 -4.55
N ALA A 231 -10.25 3.40 -5.10
CA ALA A 231 -9.25 4.18 -4.39
C ALA A 231 -9.38 5.68 -4.71
N TYR A 232 -9.13 6.51 -3.72
CA TYR A 232 -9.07 7.96 -3.84
C TYR A 232 -7.80 8.47 -3.15
N GLU A 233 -7.08 9.37 -3.80
CA GLU A 233 -5.91 10.02 -3.22
C GLU A 233 -6.34 11.24 -2.41
N LEU A 234 -5.97 11.27 -1.13
CA LEU A 234 -6.28 12.41 -0.26
C LEU A 234 -5.50 13.65 -0.72
N PRO A 235 -6.12 14.85 -0.66
CA PRO A 235 -5.44 16.09 -1.05
C PRO A 235 -4.27 16.45 -0.11
N TYR A 236 -4.26 15.86 1.09
CA TYR A 236 -3.14 15.90 2.01
C TYR A 236 -2.81 14.48 2.46
N TYR A 237 -1.51 14.18 2.49
CA TYR A 237 -0.98 12.93 3.00
C TYR A 237 0.25 13.23 3.85
N TYR A 238 0.56 12.35 4.79
CA TYR A 238 1.79 12.45 5.54
C TYR A 238 2.95 11.96 4.69
N GLY A 239 3.71 12.91 4.19
CA GLY A 239 5.01 12.67 3.63
C GLY A 239 6.09 12.76 4.69
N PHE A 240 7.19 12.08 4.46
CA PHE A 240 8.45 12.55 4.98
C PHE A 240 8.90 13.71 4.07
N PRO A 241 9.45 14.83 4.57
CA PRO A 241 10.03 15.90 3.75
C PRO A 241 11.54 15.72 3.57
N LEU A 242 12.08 15.88 2.37
CA LEU A 242 13.52 16.03 2.16
C LEU A 242 13.82 17.51 2.32
N VAL A 243 14.55 17.88 3.38
CA VAL A 243 14.96 19.26 3.62
C VAL A 243 16.41 19.41 3.18
N CYS A 244 16.64 20.31 2.24
CA CYS A 244 17.96 20.70 1.75
C CYS A 244 18.34 22.04 2.37
N HIS A 245 19.48 22.08 3.06
CA HIS A 245 20.01 23.29 3.68
C HIS A 245 21.00 23.97 2.74
N PHE A 246 20.69 25.16 2.23
CA PHE A 246 21.63 25.95 1.43
C PHE A 246 22.03 27.24 2.16
N PRO A 247 23.20 27.83 1.85
CA PRO A 247 23.56 29.16 2.34
C PRO A 247 22.53 30.24 1.97
N SER A 248 21.80 30.06 0.87
CA SER A 248 20.73 30.95 0.40
C SER A 248 19.37 30.71 1.09
N GLY A 249 19.24 29.65 1.89
CA GLY A 249 17.99 29.29 2.57
C GLY A 249 17.69 27.79 2.52
N ASN A 250 16.65 27.38 3.24
CA ASN A 250 16.21 25.99 3.26
C ASN A 250 15.21 25.73 2.13
N PHE A 251 15.37 24.61 1.42
CA PHE A 251 14.42 24.14 0.42
C PHE A 251 13.84 22.79 0.85
N THR A 252 12.53 22.60 0.71
CA THR A 252 11.85 21.37 1.14
C THR A 252 11.17 20.68 -0.04
N ILE A 253 11.56 19.44 -0.31
CA ILE A 253 10.95 18.55 -1.30
C ILE A 253 9.99 17.60 -0.55
N LYS A 254 8.70 17.65 -0.90
CA LYS A 254 7.67 16.77 -0.33
C LYS A 254 7.78 15.38 -1.00
N GLN A 255 7.72 14.28 -0.23
CA GLN A 255 7.74 12.94 -0.80
C GLN A 255 6.59 12.08 -0.26
N SER A 256 6.02 11.24 -1.12
CA SER A 256 5.09 10.18 -0.72
C SER A 256 5.85 8.92 -0.29
N THR A 257 5.26 8.12 0.60
CA THR A 257 5.88 7.08 1.43
C THR A 257 6.30 5.78 0.70
N ALA A 258 6.17 5.70 -0.62
CA ALA A 258 6.42 4.46 -1.35
C ALA A 258 7.82 4.44 -2.01
N GLN A 259 8.86 4.03 -1.26
CA GLN A 259 10.06 3.38 -1.82
C GLN A 259 10.96 2.78 -0.74
N LEU A 260 10.92 1.45 -0.65
CA LEU A 260 11.87 0.61 0.08
C LEU A 260 12.92 0.11 -0.92
N GLY A 261 14.20 0.31 -0.61
CA GLY A 261 15.33 -0.20 -1.39
C GLY A 261 16.00 0.85 -2.26
N VAL A 262 17.03 1.50 -1.74
CA VAL A 262 17.97 2.31 -2.53
C VAL A 262 19.39 2.02 -2.04
N PRO A 263 20.36 1.75 -2.94
CA PRO A 263 21.76 1.57 -2.57
C PRO A 263 22.35 2.83 -1.94
N ASP A 264 23.29 2.67 -1.02
CA ASP A 264 24.05 3.81 -0.49
C ASP A 264 24.91 4.43 -1.62
N LEU A 265 24.78 5.74 -1.84
CA LEU A 265 25.55 6.47 -2.84
C LEU A 265 26.68 7.23 -2.16
N THR A 266 27.93 6.91 -2.52
CA THR A 266 29.10 7.71 -2.12
C THR A 266 29.42 8.71 -3.23
N LEU A 267 29.00 9.96 -3.06
CA LEU A 267 29.36 11.03 -3.99
C LEU A 267 30.67 11.69 -3.57
N LYS A 268 31.53 11.98 -4.54
CA LYS A 268 32.67 12.89 -4.34
C LYS A 268 32.16 14.32 -4.12
N PRO A 269 32.94 15.23 -3.50
CA PRO A 269 32.56 16.63 -3.33
C PRO A 269 32.13 17.23 -4.67
N THR A 270 30.83 17.48 -4.83
CA THR A 270 30.21 17.85 -6.11
C THR A 270 29.15 18.90 -5.83
N GLU A 271 29.10 19.95 -6.65
CA GLU A 271 28.12 21.04 -6.51
C GLU A 271 26.70 20.50 -6.69
N VAL A 272 25.80 20.81 -5.74
CA VAL A 272 24.39 20.40 -5.79
C VAL A 272 23.55 21.59 -6.24
N VAL A 273 22.81 21.42 -7.33
CA VAL A 273 22.01 22.48 -7.95
C VAL A 273 20.53 22.10 -7.91
N LEU A 274 19.73 23.01 -7.38
CA LEU A 274 18.29 22.99 -7.55
C LEU A 274 17.94 23.84 -8.76
N VAL A 275 17.25 23.25 -9.75
CA VAL A 275 16.74 24.02 -10.87
C VAL A 275 15.41 24.64 -10.45
N THR A 276 15.30 25.96 -10.48
CA THR A 276 14.05 26.69 -10.21
C THR A 276 13.82 27.66 -11.36
N ASP A 277 13.10 27.24 -12.39
CA ASP A 277 12.70 28.11 -13.49
C ASP A 277 11.19 28.14 -13.67
N SER A 278 10.72 29.14 -14.41
CA SER A 278 9.31 29.33 -14.78
C SER A 278 8.82 28.33 -15.84
N ALA A 279 9.71 27.48 -16.36
CA ALA A 279 9.42 26.48 -17.38
C ALA A 279 9.14 25.08 -16.79
N ASN A 280 9.03 24.97 -15.45
CA ASN A 280 8.86 23.71 -14.73
C ASN A 280 9.97 22.67 -14.99
N THR A 281 11.18 23.06 -15.40
CA THR A 281 12.28 22.11 -15.64
C THR A 281 12.74 21.44 -14.36
N TYR A 282 12.42 22.02 -13.20
CA TYR A 282 12.59 21.42 -11.88
C TYR A 282 11.90 20.05 -11.76
N THR A 283 10.98 19.69 -12.66
CA THR A 283 10.36 18.36 -12.72
C THR A 283 11.13 17.32 -13.52
N GLY A 284 12.18 17.73 -14.24
CA GLY A 284 12.89 16.89 -15.21
C GLY A 284 12.09 16.55 -16.47
N CYS A 285 10.89 17.13 -16.65
CA CYS A 285 10.02 16.87 -17.82
C CYS A 285 10.38 17.69 -19.07
N ALA A 286 11.17 18.75 -18.91
CA ALA A 286 11.66 19.60 -20.00
C ALA A 286 13.20 19.68 -19.96
N PRO A 287 13.88 19.92 -21.10
CA PRO A 287 15.34 20.01 -21.15
C PRO A 287 15.88 21.14 -20.26
N PHE A 288 16.99 20.89 -19.58
CA PHE A 288 17.72 21.93 -18.85
C PHE A 288 18.47 22.84 -19.84
N SER A 289 18.31 24.15 -19.70
CA SER A 289 19.00 25.15 -20.52
C SER A 289 20.40 25.51 -20.01
N GLN A 290 20.73 25.12 -18.77
CA GLN A 290 21.99 25.39 -18.09
C GLN A 290 22.94 24.19 -18.16
N ASP A 291 24.25 24.45 -18.14
CA ASP A 291 25.26 23.39 -18.03
C ASP A 291 25.28 22.80 -16.61
N LEU A 292 25.02 21.51 -16.53
CA LEU A 292 24.93 20.73 -15.30
C LEU A 292 26.02 19.66 -15.21
N THR A 293 27.02 19.72 -16.08
CA THR A 293 28.12 18.75 -16.13
C THR A 293 28.86 18.70 -14.80
N GLY A 294 29.00 17.50 -14.23
CA GLY A 294 29.69 17.31 -12.96
C GLY A 294 28.97 17.94 -11.77
N LYS A 295 27.65 18.10 -11.82
CA LYS A 295 26.81 18.58 -10.72
C LYS A 295 25.76 17.54 -10.33
N VAL A 296 25.32 17.58 -9.07
CA VAL A 296 24.18 16.79 -8.59
C VAL A 296 22.92 17.64 -8.73
N VAL A 297 22.00 17.24 -9.59
CA VAL A 297 20.78 18.01 -9.89
C VAL A 297 19.63 17.48 -9.05
N LEU A 298 18.97 18.35 -8.29
CA LEU A 298 17.75 18.03 -7.56
C LEU A 298 16.52 18.38 -8.39
N VAL A 299 15.66 17.40 -8.64
CA VAL A 299 14.37 17.55 -9.35
C VAL A 299 13.20 17.06 -8.49
N VAL A 300 12.04 17.68 -8.64
CA VAL A 300 10.79 17.35 -7.95
C VAL A 300 9.94 16.50 -8.88
N ARG A 301 9.57 15.29 -8.45
CA ARG A 301 8.58 14.46 -9.15
C ARG A 301 7.20 14.62 -8.52
#